data_AF-A0A7Y5BLS6-F1
#
_entry.id   AF-A0A7Y5BLS6-F1
#
_cell.length_a   1.000
_cell.length_b   1.000
_cell.length_c   1.000
_cell.angle_alpha   90.00
_cell.angle_beta   90.00
_cell.angle_gamma   90.00
#
_symmetry.space_group_name_H-M   'P 1'
#
loop_
_entity.id
_entity.type
_entity.pdbx_description
1 polymer ?
#
loop_
_entity_poly.entity_id
_entity_poly.type
_entity_poly.pdbx_seq_one_letter_code
_entity_poly.pdbx_strand_id
1 'polypeptide(L)'
;AALAQTPAKTTTAPAQKSGAVVTSNPEPKKAPGRHYPISKNQQTLNLKVHVNGMKSGYVLLAYYFGDKQYIYDTAYSDPKGNLVFKADTAVPGGIYILTRPGSWFTEVILTEEQNFSIDIQDTLKTAESVKVSGSKENTSFYEHQKFIAQQSKSVEPLRAGLERAKAAKNKDSIAYFNKKISAIDSSVKAYKRGFTVKYPSSFMSKIIKLSDEPDFVPYDKCPKKADGTIDSTYNYWVLRNSYWANMDWSDERLLRTPVYHNKMKTWVDRIVPQHPDSLSYHVNWLIDQTQQADLLYRYTVSVLTYQFESSKIMGFDAVFVAIVENNHMKGKCWWISDETTEKIIKHAKQLKFCLVGNQAVNLFLQDSAGKVVELGKIKADYTILVFWDPTCGHCKTEIPG
;
A
#
# COMPACT_ATOMS: atom_id res chain seq x y z
N ALA A 1 4.30 -33.20 -0.96
CA ALA A 1 5.76 -33.21 -1.14
C ALA A 1 6.20 -31.86 -1.68
N ALA A 2 7.22 -31.25 -1.06
CA ALA A 2 7.88 -29.99 -1.44
C ALA A 2 6.99 -28.73 -1.58
N LEU A 3 6.37 -28.27 -0.49
CA LEU A 3 6.08 -26.85 -0.31
C LEU A 3 7.35 -26.20 0.23
N ALA A 4 8.16 -25.64 -0.67
CA ALA A 4 9.33 -24.87 -0.33
C ALA A 4 8.91 -23.70 0.57
N GLN A 5 9.43 -23.68 1.80
CA GLN A 5 9.34 -22.57 2.71
C GLN A 5 10.04 -21.35 2.09
N THR A 6 9.28 -20.50 1.41
CA THR A 6 9.72 -19.13 1.15
C THR A 6 9.87 -18.44 2.51
N PRO A 7 11.07 -18.01 2.90
CA PRO A 7 11.25 -17.34 4.18
C PRO A 7 10.43 -16.06 4.17
N ALA A 8 9.67 -15.84 5.24
CA ALA A 8 9.04 -14.56 5.52
C ALA A 8 10.11 -13.46 5.38
N LYS A 9 9.98 -12.63 4.33
CA LYS A 9 10.71 -11.37 4.24
C LYS A 9 10.22 -10.52 5.41
N THR A 10 10.93 -10.60 6.53
CA THR A 10 10.95 -9.53 7.51
C THR A 10 11.33 -8.28 6.74
N THR A 11 10.35 -7.40 6.52
CA THR A 11 10.53 -6.04 6.03
C THR A 11 11.36 -5.26 7.05
N THR A 12 12.67 -5.53 7.08
CA THR A 12 13.60 -4.42 7.13
C THR A 12 13.42 -3.68 5.83
N ALA A 13 12.92 -2.45 5.90
CA ALA A 13 13.15 -1.51 4.84
C ALA A 13 14.65 -1.59 4.51
N PRO A 14 15.04 -2.02 3.30
CA PRO A 14 16.40 -1.78 2.86
C PRO A 14 16.58 -0.27 2.91
N ALA A 15 17.78 0.19 3.27
CA ALA A 15 18.23 1.51 2.87
C ALA A 15 18.27 1.53 1.33
N GLN A 16 17.11 1.66 0.70
CA GLN A 16 16.97 1.81 -0.72
C GLN A 16 17.49 3.20 -1.01
N LYS A 17 18.65 3.27 -1.66
CA LYS A 17 19.00 4.39 -2.53
C LYS A 17 17.97 4.43 -3.67
N SER A 18 16.74 4.79 -3.38
CA SER A 18 15.77 5.21 -4.38
C SER A 18 15.80 6.73 -4.37
N GLY A 19 16.38 7.32 -5.42
CA GLY A 19 15.99 8.67 -5.78
C GLY A 19 14.51 8.62 -6.09
N ALA A 20 13.68 9.02 -5.13
CA ALA A 20 12.25 9.17 -5.35
C ALA A 20 12.06 10.14 -6.51
N VAL A 21 11.38 9.70 -7.56
CA VAL A 21 10.87 10.59 -8.59
C VAL A 21 9.73 11.35 -7.95
N VAL A 22 10.02 12.58 -7.55
CA VAL A 22 9.07 13.45 -6.86
C VAL A 22 8.21 14.14 -7.91
N THR A 23 6.90 13.89 -7.87
CA THR A 23 5.93 14.46 -8.84
C THR A 23 5.20 15.67 -8.26
N SER A 24 4.70 16.56 -9.13
CA SER A 24 3.90 17.73 -8.72
C SER A 24 2.54 17.34 -8.14
N ASN A 25 2.01 18.19 -7.25
CA ASN A 25 0.87 17.98 -6.36
C ASN A 25 -0.41 17.45 -7.10
N PRO A 26 -1.03 16.34 -6.65
CA PRO A 26 -2.20 15.73 -7.27
C PRO A 26 -3.52 16.24 -6.68
N GLU A 27 -3.51 17.18 -5.71
CA GLU A 27 -4.74 17.63 -5.06
C GLU A 27 -5.66 18.37 -6.03
N PRO A 28 -6.89 17.88 -6.29
CA PRO A 28 -7.83 18.55 -7.17
C PRO A 28 -8.49 19.75 -6.50
N LYS A 29 -8.87 20.73 -7.33
CA LYS A 29 -9.72 21.88 -6.93
C LYS A 29 -11.03 21.37 -6.30
N LYS A 30 -11.46 22.03 -5.21
CA LYS A 30 -12.69 21.74 -4.46
C LYS A 30 -13.90 21.52 -5.39
N ALA A 31 -14.60 20.40 -5.22
CA ALA A 31 -15.91 20.21 -5.84
C ALA A 31 -16.97 21.07 -5.12
N PRO A 32 -17.88 21.74 -5.85
CA PRO A 32 -18.98 22.48 -5.24
C PRO A 32 -19.98 21.52 -4.58
N GLY A 33 -20.25 21.68 -3.28
CA GLY A 33 -21.41 21.07 -2.63
C GLY A 33 -21.17 20.08 -1.48
N ARG A 34 -19.94 19.61 -1.22
CA ARG A 34 -19.62 18.89 0.02
C ARG A 34 -18.68 19.72 0.88
N HIS A 35 -19.20 20.22 2.00
CA HIS A 35 -18.41 20.88 3.02
C HIS A 35 -17.60 19.81 3.76
N TYR A 36 -16.30 19.74 3.49
CA TYR A 36 -15.37 19.13 4.44
C TYR A 36 -15.49 19.91 5.76
N PRO A 37 -15.70 19.26 6.92
CA PRO A 37 -15.65 19.94 8.20
C PRO A 37 -14.21 20.42 8.41
N ILE A 38 -13.95 21.67 8.03
CA ILE A 38 -12.76 22.38 8.46
C ILE A 38 -12.91 22.53 9.97
N SER A 39 -12.08 21.82 10.71
CA SER A 39 -11.90 22.03 12.14
C SER A 39 -11.83 23.53 12.43
N LYS A 40 -12.74 24.02 13.28
CA LYS A 40 -12.89 25.44 13.65
C LYS A 40 -11.73 26.04 14.46
N ASN A 41 -10.59 25.37 14.56
CA ASN A 41 -9.36 25.97 15.03
C ASN A 41 -8.45 26.20 13.82
N GLN A 42 -8.28 27.47 13.42
CA GLN A 42 -7.21 27.90 12.51
C GLN A 42 -5.86 27.65 13.19
N GLN A 43 -5.43 26.39 13.22
CA GLN A 43 -4.04 26.06 13.46
C GLN A 43 -3.29 26.40 12.18
N THR A 44 -2.21 27.17 12.27
CA THR A 44 -1.29 27.45 11.16
C THR A 44 -0.15 26.44 11.18
N LEU A 45 0.45 26.16 10.02
CA LEU A 45 1.75 25.47 10.00
C LEU A 45 2.85 26.47 10.35
N ASN A 46 3.68 26.12 11.32
CA ASN A 46 4.92 26.81 11.65
C ASN A 46 5.95 25.78 12.12
N LEU A 47 6.57 25.11 11.15
CA LEU A 47 7.60 24.11 11.39
C LEU A 47 8.97 24.76 11.21
N LYS A 48 9.65 25.00 12.34
CA LYS A 48 11.02 25.50 12.35
C LYS A 48 11.99 24.33 12.27
N VAL A 49 12.94 24.41 11.35
CA VAL A 49 13.94 23.36 11.15
C VAL A 49 15.32 24.00 11.26
N HIS A 50 16.18 23.42 12.09
CA HIS A 50 17.60 23.72 12.10
C HIS A 50 18.37 22.49 11.64
N VAL A 51 19.34 22.68 10.74
CA VAL A 51 20.21 21.62 10.23
C VAL A 51 21.65 21.96 10.54
N ASN A 52 22.24 21.22 11.47
CA ASN A 52 23.62 21.45 11.91
C ASN A 52 24.60 21.29 10.73
N GLY A 53 25.48 22.28 10.55
CA GLY A 53 26.47 22.30 9.46
C GLY A 53 25.92 22.71 8.09
N MET A 54 24.63 22.99 7.94
CA MET A 54 24.07 23.52 6.69
C MET A 54 24.30 25.03 6.61
N LYS A 55 25.11 25.47 5.64
CA LYS A 55 25.40 26.91 5.42
C LYS A 55 24.47 27.58 4.41
N SER A 56 24.01 26.84 3.41
CA SER A 56 23.08 27.34 2.39
C SER A 56 22.40 26.19 1.64
N GLY A 57 21.28 26.51 1.02
CA GLY A 57 20.49 25.61 0.20
C GLY A 57 19.02 25.62 0.57
N TYR A 58 18.33 24.56 0.17
CA TYR A 58 16.91 24.38 0.44
C TYR A 58 16.66 22.98 1.02
N VAL A 59 15.54 22.87 1.73
CA VAL A 59 14.94 21.63 2.19
C VAL A 59 13.53 21.57 1.63
N LEU A 60 13.14 20.41 1.14
CA LEU A 60 11.78 20.13 0.71
C LEU A 60 10.99 19.54 1.87
N LEU A 61 9.76 20.00 2.02
CA LEU A 61 8.73 19.32 2.78
C LEU A 61 7.88 18.54 1.78
N ALA A 62 7.96 17.21 1.82
CA ALA A 62 7.19 16.30 1.00
C ALA A 62 6.24 15.46 1.88
N TYR A 63 5.31 14.75 1.28
CA TYR A 63 4.40 13.85 1.99
C TYR A 63 4.17 12.58 1.18
N TYR A 64 3.88 11.48 1.89
CA TYR A 64 3.36 10.28 1.26
C TYR A 64 1.93 10.55 0.78
N PHE A 65 1.54 9.99 -0.36
CA PHE A 65 0.14 9.85 -0.71
C PHE A 65 -0.02 8.56 -1.50
N GLY A 66 -0.51 7.53 -0.81
CA GLY A 66 -0.60 6.21 -1.40
C GLY A 66 0.78 5.56 -1.59
N ASP A 67 1.10 5.20 -2.84
CA ASP A 67 2.41 4.65 -3.25
C ASP A 67 3.43 5.72 -3.67
N LYS A 68 3.03 7.00 -3.69
CA LYS A 68 3.83 8.11 -4.21
C LYS A 68 4.21 9.11 -3.12
N GLN A 69 5.15 9.97 -3.47
CA GLN A 69 5.57 11.12 -2.67
C GLN A 69 5.41 12.40 -3.48
N TYR A 70 4.94 13.46 -2.82
CA TYR A 70 4.67 14.75 -3.45
C TYR A 70 5.29 15.87 -2.64
N ILE A 71 5.75 16.92 -3.33
CA ILE A 71 6.24 18.14 -2.65
C ILE A 71 5.04 18.93 -2.16
N TYR A 72 5.07 19.27 -0.88
CA TYR A 72 4.20 20.26 -0.28
C TYR A 72 4.80 21.66 -0.41
N ASP A 73 6.05 21.85 0.03
CA ASP A 73 6.70 23.17 0.08
C ASP A 73 8.24 23.07 0.03
N THR A 74 8.89 24.21 -0.21
CA THR A 74 10.35 24.39 -0.22
C THR A 74 10.76 25.55 0.69
N ALA A 75 11.65 25.30 1.64
CA ALA A 75 12.19 26.35 2.52
C ALA A 75 13.71 26.45 2.37
N TYR A 76 14.21 27.69 2.39
CA TYR A 76 15.63 28.00 2.21
C TYR A 76 16.31 28.23 3.55
N SER A 77 17.52 27.67 3.71
CA SER A 77 18.30 27.85 4.93
C SER A 77 19.01 29.20 4.95
N ASP A 78 19.00 29.85 6.12
CA ASP A 78 19.92 30.94 6.42
C ASP A 78 21.38 30.43 6.56
N PRO A 79 22.38 31.33 6.67
CA PRO A 79 23.79 30.96 6.88
C PRO A 79 24.09 30.12 8.12
N LYS A 80 23.14 30.04 9.06
CA LYS A 80 23.24 29.28 10.32
C LYS A 80 22.49 27.95 10.24
N GLY A 81 21.89 27.61 9.10
CA GLY A 81 21.16 26.35 8.90
C GLY A 81 19.71 26.37 9.37
N ASN A 82 19.14 27.55 9.68
CA ASN A 82 17.72 27.67 10.05
C ASN A 82 16.85 27.88 8.82
N LEU A 83 15.70 27.22 8.79
CA LEU A 83 14.64 27.39 7.79
C LEU A 83 13.27 27.17 8.44
N VAL A 84 12.22 27.67 7.81
CA VAL A 84 10.86 27.56 8.36
C VAL A 84 9.88 27.26 7.24
N PHE A 85 9.05 26.23 7.44
CA PHE A 85 7.86 26.00 6.64
C PHE A 85 6.66 26.66 7.32
N LYS A 86 5.92 27.50 6.58
CA LYS A 86 4.77 28.23 7.10
C LYS A 86 3.58 28.13 6.18
N ALA A 87 2.39 28.01 6.75
CA ALA A 87 1.14 28.15 6.02
C ALA A 87 0.07 28.77 6.92
N ASP A 88 -0.77 29.62 6.34
CA ASP A 88 -1.87 30.31 7.05
C ASP A 88 -3.01 29.37 7.46
N THR A 89 -2.95 28.11 7.01
CA THR A 89 -3.88 27.04 7.37
C THR A 89 -3.12 25.77 7.70
N ALA A 90 -3.66 24.97 8.62
CA ALA A 90 -3.13 23.67 8.97
C ALA A 90 -3.06 22.78 7.72
N VAL A 91 -1.97 22.04 7.61
CA VAL A 91 -1.82 21.06 6.54
C VAL A 91 -2.57 19.78 6.91
N PRO A 92 -3.03 19.00 5.93
CA PRO A 92 -3.65 17.71 6.21
C PRO A 92 -2.74 16.80 7.02
N GLY A 93 -3.28 16.07 8.00
CA GLY A 93 -2.46 15.24 8.87
C GLY A 93 -1.82 14.05 8.16
N GLY A 94 -0.64 13.62 8.63
CA GLY A 94 0.10 12.49 8.06
C GLY A 94 1.59 12.48 8.41
N ILE A 95 2.33 11.59 7.75
CA ILE A 95 3.80 11.56 7.78
C ILE A 95 4.31 12.42 6.62
N TYR A 96 5.16 13.37 6.96
CA TYR A 96 5.84 14.26 6.05
C TYR A 96 7.34 13.97 6.06
N ILE A 97 7.98 14.23 4.94
CA ILE A 97 9.39 13.97 4.69
C ILE A 97 10.08 15.32 4.57
N LEU A 98 11.08 15.54 5.41
CA LEU A 98 12.02 16.64 5.25
C LEU A 98 13.26 16.10 4.55
N THR A 99 13.59 16.66 3.40
CA THR A 99 14.67 16.13 2.58
C THR A 99 15.45 17.21 1.87
N ARG A 100 16.76 17.00 1.76
CA ARG A 100 17.60 17.63 0.74
C ARG A 100 17.84 16.58 -0.34
N PRO A 101 17.26 16.74 -1.55
CA PRO A 101 17.37 15.75 -2.61
C PRO A 101 18.82 15.29 -2.84
N GLY A 102 19.02 13.97 -2.88
CA GLY A 102 20.34 13.35 -3.08
C GLY A 102 21.30 13.42 -1.88
N SER A 103 20.88 13.95 -0.74
CA SER A 103 21.75 14.13 0.44
C SER A 103 21.24 13.38 1.67
N TRP A 104 20.14 13.82 2.26
CA TRP A 104 19.59 13.24 3.50
C TRP A 104 18.09 13.45 3.57
N PHE A 105 17.42 12.62 4.37
CA PHE A 105 16.02 12.82 4.70
C PHE A 105 15.74 12.46 6.16
N THR A 106 14.63 12.97 6.68
CA THR A 106 13.99 12.54 7.92
C THR A 106 12.49 12.68 7.80
N GLU A 107 11.74 12.05 8.68
CA GLU A 107 10.29 12.11 8.68
C GLU A 107 9.79 12.89 9.89
N VAL A 108 8.67 13.58 9.75
CA VAL A 108 7.97 14.25 10.82
C VAL A 108 6.48 13.95 10.71
N ILE A 109 5.81 13.88 11.85
CA ILE A 109 4.36 13.72 11.90
C ILE A 109 3.73 15.10 12.01
N LEU A 110 2.83 15.43 11.09
CA LEU A 110 1.98 16.62 11.20
C LEU A 110 0.57 16.15 11.51
N THR A 111 0.02 16.55 12.65
CA THR A 111 -1.38 16.29 13.01
C THR A 111 -2.00 17.59 13.54
N GLU A 112 -2.53 17.59 14.77
CA GLU A 112 -3.03 18.77 15.48
C GLU A 112 -1.86 19.64 16.00
N GLU A 113 -0.66 19.07 16.16
CA GLU A 113 0.56 19.80 16.54
C GLU A 113 1.33 20.24 15.28
N GLN A 114 1.13 21.47 14.81
CA GLN A 114 1.84 22.01 13.63
C GLN A 114 2.71 23.25 13.93
N ASN A 115 2.88 23.58 15.21
CA ASN A 115 3.72 24.68 15.68
C ASN A 115 4.82 24.11 16.57
N PHE A 116 5.94 23.71 15.98
CA PHE A 116 7.05 23.07 16.68
C PHE A 116 8.38 23.31 15.95
N SER A 117 9.47 22.92 16.61
CA SER A 117 10.80 22.96 16.02
C SER A 117 11.47 21.60 16.06
N ILE A 118 12.26 21.33 15.03
CA ILE A 118 13.18 20.21 14.99
C ILE A 118 14.61 20.70 14.75
N ASP A 119 15.56 20.03 15.37
CA ASP A 119 16.98 20.31 15.25
C ASP A 119 17.72 19.03 14.85
N ILE A 120 18.21 18.99 13.61
CA ILE A 120 18.90 17.87 13.00
C ILE A 120 20.40 18.00 13.27
N GLN A 121 20.91 17.24 14.24
CA GLN A 121 22.29 17.37 14.71
C GLN A 121 23.31 16.64 13.80
N ASP A 122 22.88 15.54 13.18
CA ASP A 122 23.70 14.71 12.28
C ASP A 122 22.83 14.19 11.13
N THR A 123 23.09 14.67 9.91
CA THR A 123 22.35 14.31 8.69
C THR A 123 22.62 12.89 8.20
N LEU A 124 23.65 12.22 8.71
CA LEU A 124 23.93 10.80 8.42
C LEU A 124 23.18 9.85 9.36
N LYS A 125 22.65 10.38 10.48
CA LYS A 125 21.97 9.59 11.53
C LYS A 125 20.69 10.27 12.00
N THR A 126 19.86 10.74 11.07
CA THR A 126 18.68 11.55 11.37
C THR A 126 17.70 10.88 12.34
N ALA A 127 17.52 9.55 12.26
CA ALA A 127 16.66 8.82 13.19
C ALA A 127 17.09 8.91 14.67
N GLU A 128 18.37 9.20 14.95
CA GLU A 128 18.96 9.23 16.29
C GLU A 128 19.34 10.65 16.75
N SER A 129 19.51 11.57 15.81
CA SER A 129 20.15 12.87 16.03
C SER A 129 19.16 14.03 16.12
N VAL A 130 17.90 13.82 15.73
CA VAL A 130 16.88 14.88 15.75
C VAL A 130 16.41 15.15 17.18
N LYS A 131 16.43 16.42 17.56
CA LYS A 131 15.81 16.93 18.78
C LYS A 131 14.53 17.66 18.42
N VAL A 132 13.46 17.41 19.17
CA VAL A 132 12.13 18.01 18.96
C VAL A 132 11.83 18.98 20.11
N SER A 133 11.16 20.09 19.82
CA SER A 133 10.61 20.97 20.84
C SER A 133 9.23 21.48 20.41
N GLY A 134 8.25 21.42 21.32
CA GLY A 134 6.89 21.87 21.04
C GLY A 134 5.97 20.84 20.37
N SER A 135 6.38 19.57 20.23
CA SER A 135 5.50 18.49 19.75
C SER A 135 5.69 17.19 20.53
N LYS A 136 4.64 16.76 21.25
CA LYS A 136 4.63 15.46 21.94
C LYS A 136 4.54 14.31 20.94
N GLU A 137 3.81 14.51 19.84
CA GLU A 137 3.69 13.53 18.76
C GLU A 137 5.06 13.22 18.17
N ASN A 138 5.81 14.25 17.75
CA ASN A 138 7.15 14.05 17.18
C ASN A 138 8.18 13.60 18.22
N THR A 139 8.04 14.01 19.49
CA THR A 139 8.92 13.52 20.55
C THR A 139 8.81 12.00 20.71
N SER A 140 7.58 11.47 20.78
CA SER A 140 7.37 10.02 20.87
C SER A 140 7.73 9.30 19.56
N PHE A 141 7.48 9.94 18.40
CA PHE A 141 7.92 9.42 17.11
C PHE A 141 9.44 9.23 17.04
N TYR A 142 10.24 10.23 17.40
CA TYR A 142 11.70 10.09 17.37
C TYR A 142 12.25 9.16 18.46
N GLU A 143 11.54 8.99 19.59
CA GLU A 143 11.83 7.90 20.54
C GLU A 143 11.70 6.53 19.85
N HIS A 144 10.63 6.33 19.07
CA HIS A 144 10.43 5.12 18.27
C HIS A 144 11.51 4.95 17.20
N GLN A 145 11.77 5.99 16.39
CA GLN A 145 12.75 5.94 15.30
C GLN A 145 14.15 5.59 15.83
N LYS A 146 14.55 6.16 16.97
CA LYS A 146 15.83 5.86 17.62
C LYS A 146 15.93 4.40 18.02
N PHE A 147 14.91 3.84 18.67
CA PHE A 147 14.88 2.43 19.04
C PHE A 147 14.98 1.52 17.82
N ILE A 148 14.19 1.78 16.77
CA ILE A 148 14.21 0.98 15.55
C ILE A 148 15.58 1.05 14.86
N ALA A 149 16.18 2.24 14.75
CA ALA A 149 17.51 2.40 14.17
C ALA A 149 18.59 1.59 14.93
N GLN A 150 18.54 1.56 16.26
CA GLN A 150 19.45 0.76 17.08
C GLN A 150 19.28 -0.76 16.86
N GLN A 151 18.04 -1.22 16.79
CA GLN A 151 17.75 -2.64 16.53
C GLN A 151 18.13 -3.04 15.10
N SER A 152 17.92 -2.16 14.11
CA SER A 152 18.36 -2.36 12.73
C SER A 152 19.89 -2.49 12.63
N LYS A 153 20.65 -1.62 13.31
CA LYS A 153 22.12 -1.72 13.38
C LYS A 153 22.58 -3.02 14.03
N SER A 154 21.85 -3.50 15.04
CA SER A 154 22.18 -4.74 15.75
C SER A 154 21.89 -6.00 14.93
N VAL A 155 20.85 -5.98 14.10
CA VAL A 155 20.45 -7.15 13.28
C VAL A 155 21.23 -7.26 11.97
N GLU A 156 21.71 -6.15 11.41
CA GLU A 156 22.46 -6.11 10.15
C GLU A 156 23.66 -7.10 10.10
N PRO A 157 24.61 -7.10 11.05
CA PRO A 157 25.73 -8.04 11.03
C PRO A 157 25.28 -9.50 11.21
N LEU A 158 24.18 -9.75 11.93
CA LEU A 158 23.63 -11.10 12.10
C LEU A 158 23.04 -11.63 10.80
N ARG A 159 22.37 -10.78 10.02
CA ARG A 159 21.84 -11.14 8.69
C ARG A 159 22.96 -11.39 7.69
N ALA A 160 23.99 -10.53 7.68
CA ALA A 160 25.18 -10.76 6.87
C ALA A 160 25.91 -12.06 7.28
N GLY A 161 25.93 -12.40 8.58
CA GLY A 161 26.41 -13.67 9.09
C GLY A 161 25.57 -14.86 8.61
N LEU A 162 24.24 -14.75 8.67
CA LEU A 162 23.31 -15.78 8.22
C LEU A 162 23.47 -16.10 6.74
N GLU A 163 23.58 -15.09 5.88
CA GLU A 163 23.76 -15.32 4.44
C GLU A 163 25.09 -16.01 4.12
N ARG A 164 26.18 -15.63 4.81
CA ARG A 164 27.46 -16.35 4.71
C ARG A 164 27.35 -17.79 5.20
N ALA A 165 26.65 -18.03 6.30
CA ALA A 165 26.43 -19.36 6.86
C ALA A 165 25.59 -20.26 5.92
N LYS A 166 24.57 -19.70 5.26
CA LYS A 166 23.78 -20.37 4.22
C LYS A 166 24.64 -20.75 3.02
N ALA A 167 25.46 -19.82 2.52
CA ALA A 167 26.38 -20.09 1.42
C ALA A 167 27.37 -21.22 1.76
N ALA A 168 27.88 -21.23 2.99
CA ALA A 168 28.76 -22.28 3.52
C ALA A 168 28.02 -23.57 3.93
N LYS A 169 26.68 -23.61 3.86
CA LYS A 169 25.82 -24.72 4.32
C LYS A 169 26.09 -25.16 5.78
N ASN A 170 26.54 -24.23 6.62
CA ASN A 170 26.87 -24.52 8.03
C ASN A 170 25.61 -24.47 8.90
N LYS A 171 25.06 -25.64 9.26
CA LYS A 171 23.80 -25.77 10.00
C LYS A 171 23.83 -25.12 11.38
N ASP A 172 24.93 -25.27 12.12
CA ASP A 172 25.05 -24.72 13.48
C ASP A 172 25.08 -23.19 13.46
N SER A 173 25.84 -22.63 12.51
CA SER A 173 25.89 -21.17 12.31
C SER A 173 24.54 -20.61 11.88
N ILE A 174 23.83 -21.30 10.97
CA ILE A 174 22.47 -20.92 10.57
C ILE A 174 21.53 -20.90 11.79
N ALA A 175 21.55 -21.94 12.62
CA ALA A 175 20.73 -22.02 13.83
C ALA A 175 21.07 -20.90 14.84
N TYR A 176 22.36 -20.62 15.04
CA TYR A 176 22.83 -19.53 15.89
C TYR A 176 22.29 -18.17 15.43
N PHE A 177 22.49 -17.83 14.14
CA PHE A 177 22.04 -16.54 13.60
C PHE A 177 20.52 -16.41 13.63
N ASN A 178 19.78 -17.46 13.26
CA ASN A 178 18.32 -17.46 13.34
C ASN A 178 17.83 -17.19 14.77
N LYS A 179 18.41 -17.87 15.77
CA LYS A 179 18.05 -17.65 17.19
C LYS A 179 18.29 -16.21 17.63
N LYS A 180 19.42 -15.61 17.24
CA LYS A 180 19.76 -14.22 17.58
C LYS A 180 18.85 -13.21 16.88
N ILE A 181 18.55 -13.43 15.60
CA ILE A 181 17.62 -12.59 14.83
C ILE A 181 16.22 -12.65 15.44
N SER A 182 15.68 -13.85 15.72
CA SER A 182 14.35 -14.00 16.32
C SER A 182 14.24 -13.38 17.71
N ALA A 183 15.32 -13.37 18.49
CA ALA A 183 15.34 -12.66 19.78
C ALA A 183 15.21 -11.14 19.61
N ILE A 184 15.90 -10.55 18.60
CA ILE A 184 15.76 -9.13 18.27
C ILE A 184 14.34 -8.84 17.78
N ASP A 185 13.82 -9.65 16.86
CA ASP A 185 12.45 -9.49 16.33
C ASP A 185 11.41 -9.51 17.46
N SER A 186 11.57 -10.40 18.44
CA SER A 186 10.70 -10.49 19.62
C SER A 186 10.81 -9.23 20.50
N SER A 187 12.03 -8.70 20.70
CA SER A 187 12.26 -7.45 21.42
C SER A 187 11.61 -6.26 20.71
N VAL A 188 11.71 -6.19 19.38
CA VAL A 188 11.04 -5.14 18.58
C VAL A 188 9.52 -5.24 18.72
N LYS A 189 8.96 -6.46 18.66
CA LYS A 189 7.51 -6.67 18.83
C LYS A 189 7.03 -6.25 20.22
N ALA A 190 7.75 -6.66 21.26
CA ALA A 190 7.44 -6.26 22.64
C ALA A 190 7.51 -4.73 22.82
N TYR A 191 8.54 -4.09 22.26
CA TYR A 191 8.65 -2.62 22.27
C TYR A 191 7.46 -1.97 21.57
N LYS A 192 7.09 -2.40 20.35
CA LYS A 192 5.97 -1.82 19.59
C LYS A 192 4.66 -1.91 20.37
N ARG A 193 4.39 -3.07 20.97
CA ARG A 193 3.22 -3.26 21.85
C ARG A 193 3.27 -2.31 23.05
N GLY A 194 4.41 -2.23 23.74
CA GLY A 194 4.62 -1.31 24.86
C GLY A 194 4.48 0.18 24.48
N PHE A 195 4.99 0.56 23.31
CA PHE A 195 4.84 1.92 22.77
C PHE A 195 3.36 2.28 22.61
N THR A 196 2.54 1.36 22.11
CA THR A 196 1.10 1.61 21.91
C THR A 196 0.31 1.71 23.20
N VAL A 197 0.84 1.19 24.30
CA VAL A 197 0.29 1.35 25.65
C VAL A 197 0.77 2.66 26.28
N LYS A 198 2.05 3.03 26.07
CA LYS A 198 2.66 4.26 26.59
C LYS A 198 2.09 5.52 25.91
N TYR A 199 1.82 5.45 24.60
CA TYR A 199 1.37 6.58 23.78
C TYR A 199 0.08 6.23 23.00
N PRO A 200 -1.03 5.88 23.67
CA PRO A 200 -2.19 5.24 23.04
C PRO A 200 -2.93 6.12 22.03
N SER A 201 -2.86 7.45 22.19
CA SER A 201 -3.48 8.43 21.31
C SER A 201 -2.58 8.97 20.20
N SER A 202 -1.29 8.61 20.20
CA SER A 202 -0.37 9.09 19.17
C SER A 202 -0.73 8.52 17.80
N PHE A 203 -0.49 9.31 16.75
CA PHE A 203 -0.69 8.85 15.38
C PHE A 203 0.26 7.70 15.06
N MET A 204 1.49 7.73 15.57
CA MET A 204 2.43 6.61 15.43
C MET A 204 1.89 5.31 16.06
N SER A 205 1.23 5.37 17.22
CA SER A 205 0.60 4.17 17.80
C SER A 205 -0.52 3.61 16.92
N LYS A 206 -1.30 4.45 16.26
CA LYS A 206 -2.31 4.00 15.28
C LYS A 206 -1.64 3.28 14.11
N ILE A 207 -0.54 3.84 13.57
CA ILE A 207 0.24 3.23 12.49
C ILE A 207 0.85 1.88 12.92
N ILE A 208 1.41 1.81 14.14
CA ILE A 208 2.00 0.57 14.68
C ILE A 208 0.92 -0.51 14.82
N LYS A 209 -0.25 -0.19 15.38
CA LYS A 209 -1.36 -1.15 15.50
C LYS A 209 -1.84 -1.64 14.14
N LEU A 210 -1.95 -0.75 13.16
CA LEU A 210 -2.36 -1.12 11.80
C LEU A 210 -1.36 -2.05 11.11
N SER A 211 -0.08 -1.95 11.48
CA SER A 211 1.02 -2.76 10.96
C SER A 211 1.30 -4.00 11.83
N ASP A 212 0.59 -4.21 12.94
CA ASP A 212 0.76 -5.39 13.78
C ASP A 212 0.06 -6.58 13.14
N GLU A 213 0.79 -7.68 13.03
CA GLU A 213 0.30 -8.94 12.47
C GLU A 213 0.28 -10.00 13.57
N PRO A 214 -0.68 -10.94 13.51
CA PRO A 214 -0.75 -12.04 14.46
C PRO A 214 0.55 -12.86 14.44
N ASP A 215 0.88 -13.43 15.60
CA ASP A 215 2.05 -14.29 15.73
C ASP A 215 1.88 -15.56 14.89
N PHE A 216 2.92 -15.91 14.12
CA PHE A 216 2.94 -17.15 13.36
C PHE A 216 3.08 -18.35 14.31
N VAL A 217 2.16 -19.31 14.20
CA VAL A 217 2.22 -20.55 14.96
C VAL A 217 2.92 -21.63 14.14
N PRO A 218 4.00 -22.27 14.63
CA PRO A 218 4.62 -23.40 13.94
C PRO A 218 3.62 -24.51 13.61
N TYR A 219 3.84 -25.21 12.48
CA TYR A 219 2.90 -26.21 11.98
C TYR A 219 2.58 -27.30 13.01
N ASP A 220 3.59 -27.83 13.69
CA ASP A 220 3.47 -28.83 14.75
C ASP A 220 2.68 -28.36 15.98
N LYS A 221 2.51 -27.04 16.13
CA LYS A 221 1.76 -26.39 17.22
C LYS A 221 0.41 -25.83 16.77
N CYS A 222 0.06 -25.94 15.49
CA CYS A 222 -1.25 -25.50 15.02
C CYS A 222 -2.35 -26.39 15.62
N PRO A 223 -3.56 -25.84 15.88
CA PRO A 223 -4.68 -26.62 16.38
C PRO A 223 -5.02 -27.82 15.49
N LYS A 224 -5.58 -28.87 16.08
CA LYS A 224 -6.06 -30.05 15.35
C LYS A 224 -7.52 -29.87 14.93
N LYS A 225 -7.88 -30.42 13.78
CA LYS A 225 -9.25 -30.57 13.29
C LYS A 225 -9.99 -31.67 14.07
N ALA A 226 -11.30 -31.79 13.84
CA ALA A 226 -12.14 -32.82 14.46
C ALA A 226 -11.68 -34.26 14.14
N ASP A 227 -11.06 -34.47 12.98
CA ASP A 227 -10.48 -35.75 12.56
C ASP A 227 -9.09 -36.06 13.18
N GLY A 228 -8.58 -35.18 14.05
CA GLY A 228 -7.29 -35.34 14.73
C GLY A 228 -6.08 -34.87 13.91
N THR A 229 -6.25 -34.46 12.65
CA THR A 229 -5.18 -33.92 11.81
C THR A 229 -4.86 -32.47 12.16
N ILE A 230 -3.62 -32.01 11.89
CA ILE A 230 -3.23 -30.61 12.11
C ILE A 230 -3.94 -29.71 11.08
N ASP A 231 -4.50 -28.59 11.53
CA ASP A 231 -5.03 -27.58 10.63
C ASP A 231 -3.91 -26.74 9.99
N SER A 232 -3.48 -27.15 8.80
CA SER A 232 -2.49 -26.44 7.98
C SER A 232 -2.94 -25.03 7.56
N THR A 233 -4.23 -24.70 7.67
CA THR A 233 -4.78 -23.41 7.24
C THR A 233 -4.95 -22.41 8.39
N TYR A 234 -4.67 -22.81 9.63
CA TYR A 234 -4.90 -22.00 10.83
C TYR A 234 -4.29 -20.60 10.74
N ASN A 235 -2.98 -20.50 10.46
CA ASN A 235 -2.29 -19.21 10.38
C ASN A 235 -2.88 -18.30 9.29
N TYR A 236 -3.30 -18.88 8.16
CA TYR A 236 -3.92 -18.12 7.07
C TYR A 236 -5.24 -17.50 7.54
N TRP A 237 -6.11 -18.27 8.21
CA TRP A 237 -7.39 -17.76 8.69
C TRP A 237 -7.22 -16.74 9.82
N VAL A 238 -6.28 -16.97 10.75
CA VAL A 238 -5.96 -16.00 11.80
C VAL A 238 -5.48 -14.68 11.20
N LEU A 239 -4.57 -14.72 10.23
CA LEU A 239 -4.11 -13.53 9.52
C LEU A 239 -5.25 -12.84 8.78
N ARG A 240 -5.98 -13.56 7.92
CA ARG A 240 -7.05 -13.00 7.09
C ARG A 240 -8.16 -12.35 7.92
N ASN A 241 -8.57 -12.99 9.01
CA ASN A 241 -9.69 -12.51 9.83
C ASN A 241 -9.28 -11.32 10.73
N SER A 242 -8.00 -11.20 11.09
CA SER A 242 -7.51 -10.08 11.90
C SER A 242 -6.84 -8.97 11.09
N TYR A 243 -6.68 -9.15 9.77
CA TYR A 243 -5.83 -8.29 8.93
C TYR A 243 -6.20 -6.80 9.03
N TRP A 244 -7.50 -6.51 9.10
CA TRP A 244 -8.03 -5.14 9.17
C TRP A 244 -8.52 -4.75 10.58
N ALA A 245 -8.23 -5.55 11.62
CA ALA A 245 -8.81 -5.36 12.96
C ALA A 245 -8.50 -3.99 13.60
N ASN A 246 -7.34 -3.41 13.28
CA ASN A 246 -6.91 -2.10 13.78
C ASN A 246 -7.11 -0.95 12.78
N MET A 247 -7.85 -1.18 11.69
CA MET A 247 -8.10 -0.15 10.68
C MET A 247 -9.19 0.81 11.13
N ASP A 248 -8.87 2.09 11.11
CA ASP A 248 -9.84 3.17 11.25
C ASP A 248 -10.22 3.68 9.86
N TRP A 249 -11.39 3.26 9.38
CA TRP A 249 -11.86 3.59 8.03
C TRP A 249 -12.27 5.06 7.86
N SER A 250 -12.30 5.85 8.94
CA SER A 250 -12.60 7.29 8.89
C SER A 250 -11.34 8.16 8.81
N ASP A 251 -10.17 7.61 9.09
CA ASP A 251 -8.94 8.39 9.23
C ASP A 251 -8.19 8.53 7.89
N GLU A 252 -8.53 9.58 7.15
CA GLU A 252 -7.91 9.90 5.86
C GLU A 252 -6.40 10.16 5.95
N ARG A 253 -5.86 10.47 7.13
CA ARG A 253 -4.42 10.68 7.34
C ARG A 253 -3.61 9.43 7.00
N LEU A 254 -4.23 8.24 7.05
CA LEU A 254 -3.59 6.97 6.70
C LEU A 254 -3.11 6.91 5.24
N LEU A 255 -3.72 7.68 4.33
CA LEU A 255 -3.20 7.83 2.97
C LEU A 255 -1.89 8.58 2.90
N ARG A 256 -1.63 9.45 3.88
CA ARG A 256 -0.35 10.15 4.05
C ARG A 256 0.64 9.36 4.89
N THR A 257 0.58 8.04 4.77
CA THR A 257 1.52 7.09 5.37
C THR A 257 1.87 6.02 4.34
N PRO A 258 3.01 5.33 4.47
CA PRO A 258 3.35 4.21 3.60
C PRO A 258 2.55 2.92 3.93
N VAL A 259 1.54 2.96 4.79
CA VAL A 259 0.87 1.75 5.29
C VAL A 259 -0.35 1.38 4.46
N TYR A 260 -1.30 2.31 4.25
CA TYR A 260 -2.62 1.96 3.71
C TYR A 260 -2.54 1.30 2.33
N HIS A 261 -1.83 1.92 1.37
CA HIS A 261 -1.69 1.36 0.02
C HIS A 261 -1.07 -0.04 0.05
N ASN A 262 0.04 -0.22 0.78
CA ASN A 262 0.72 -1.51 0.86
C ASN A 262 -0.15 -2.59 1.49
N LYS A 263 -0.93 -2.22 2.50
CA LYS A 263 -1.88 -3.11 3.18
C LYS A 263 -3.04 -3.50 2.26
N MET A 264 -3.62 -2.54 1.55
CA MET A 264 -4.64 -2.77 0.53
C MET A 264 -4.14 -3.71 -0.58
N LYS A 265 -2.95 -3.44 -1.14
CA LYS A 265 -2.34 -4.29 -2.17
C LYS A 265 -2.06 -5.69 -1.65
N THR A 266 -1.47 -5.83 -0.47
CA THR A 266 -1.21 -7.15 0.13
C THR A 266 -2.50 -7.94 0.37
N TRP A 267 -3.56 -7.28 0.83
CA TRP A 267 -4.87 -7.91 0.97
C TRP A 267 -5.36 -8.48 -0.36
N VAL A 268 -5.42 -7.64 -1.40
CA VAL A 268 -5.99 -8.00 -2.70
C VAL A 268 -5.10 -9.01 -3.44
N ASP A 269 -3.79 -8.83 -3.44
CA ASP A 269 -2.87 -9.60 -4.28
C ASP A 269 -2.40 -10.91 -3.62
N ARG A 270 -2.43 -11.00 -2.28
CA ARG A 270 -1.77 -12.10 -1.55
C ARG A 270 -2.65 -12.80 -0.53
N ILE A 271 -3.58 -12.11 0.11
CA ILE A 271 -4.42 -12.70 1.18
C ILE A 271 -5.73 -13.21 0.61
N VAL A 272 -6.36 -12.47 -0.29
CA VAL A 272 -7.59 -12.90 -0.95
C VAL A 272 -7.27 -14.02 -1.95
N PRO A 273 -8.07 -15.09 -2.02
CA PRO A 273 -7.94 -16.10 -3.07
C PRO A 273 -8.03 -15.46 -4.46
N GLN A 274 -7.08 -15.77 -5.33
CA GLN A 274 -6.95 -15.19 -6.67
C GLN A 274 -7.94 -15.80 -7.67
N HIS A 275 -9.21 -15.88 -7.28
CA HIS A 275 -10.34 -16.31 -8.10
C HIS A 275 -11.26 -15.12 -8.37
N PRO A 276 -11.77 -14.90 -9.59
CA PRO A 276 -12.60 -13.75 -9.94
C PRO A 276 -13.76 -13.49 -8.97
N ASP A 277 -14.50 -14.52 -8.57
CA ASP A 277 -15.61 -14.39 -7.62
C ASP A 277 -15.16 -13.90 -6.24
N SER A 278 -14.08 -14.50 -5.71
CA SER A 278 -13.53 -14.15 -4.39
C SER A 278 -12.96 -12.73 -4.39
N LEU A 279 -12.21 -12.37 -5.43
CA LEU A 279 -11.69 -11.02 -5.61
C LEU A 279 -12.81 -10.00 -5.73
N SER A 280 -13.82 -10.26 -6.56
CA SER A 280 -14.97 -9.36 -6.75
C SER A 280 -15.69 -9.08 -5.42
N TYR A 281 -15.92 -10.11 -4.61
CA TYR A 281 -16.52 -9.94 -3.29
C TYR A 281 -15.64 -9.10 -2.36
N HIS A 282 -14.36 -9.47 -2.20
CA HIS A 282 -13.48 -8.81 -1.23
C HIS A 282 -13.03 -7.42 -1.62
N VAL A 283 -12.91 -7.14 -2.92
CA VAL A 283 -12.59 -5.81 -3.44
C VAL A 283 -13.78 -4.87 -3.23
N ASN A 284 -15.00 -5.29 -3.55
CA ASN A 284 -16.18 -4.47 -3.28
C ASN A 284 -16.39 -4.26 -1.77
N TRP A 285 -16.22 -5.30 -0.95
CA TRP A 285 -16.26 -5.15 0.51
C TRP A 285 -15.26 -4.10 1.01
N LEU A 286 -14.01 -4.14 0.52
CA LEU A 286 -12.97 -3.20 0.91
C LEU A 286 -13.30 -1.75 0.48
N ILE A 287 -13.80 -1.58 -0.75
CA ILE A 287 -14.27 -0.29 -1.25
C ILE A 287 -15.41 0.22 -0.36
N ASP A 288 -16.37 -0.63 -0.01
CA ASP A 288 -17.51 -0.26 0.84
C ASP A 288 -17.07 0.19 2.24
N GLN A 289 -16.02 -0.42 2.82
CA GLN A 289 -15.48 0.03 4.11
C GLN A 289 -14.98 1.48 4.09
N THR A 290 -14.51 1.96 2.93
CA THR A 290 -13.90 3.30 2.81
C THR A 290 -14.91 4.43 2.59
N GLN A 291 -16.19 4.15 2.35
CA GLN A 291 -17.19 5.13 1.92
C GLN A 291 -17.37 6.33 2.88
N GLN A 292 -17.02 6.17 4.16
CA GLN A 292 -17.12 7.24 5.17
C GLN A 292 -15.95 8.26 5.13
N ALA A 293 -14.94 8.01 4.31
CA ALA A 293 -13.76 8.84 4.16
C ALA A 293 -13.49 9.11 2.67
N ASP A 294 -13.93 10.26 2.18
CA ASP A 294 -13.92 10.65 0.77
C ASP A 294 -12.54 10.41 0.09
N LEU A 295 -11.44 10.77 0.74
CA LEU A 295 -10.09 10.56 0.21
C LEU A 295 -9.73 9.07 0.13
N LEU A 296 -10.02 8.29 1.19
CA LEU A 296 -9.79 6.84 1.21
C LEU A 296 -10.62 6.16 0.13
N TYR A 297 -11.92 6.49 0.04
CA TYR A 297 -12.84 5.95 -0.94
C TYR A 297 -12.38 6.24 -2.38
N ARG A 298 -12.10 7.51 -2.68
CA ARG A 298 -11.60 7.92 -4.00
C ARG A 298 -10.33 7.16 -4.37
N TYR A 299 -9.38 7.09 -3.44
CA TYR A 299 -8.10 6.43 -3.67
C TYR A 299 -8.29 4.94 -3.96
N THR A 300 -9.03 4.24 -3.12
CA THR A 300 -9.24 2.78 -3.20
C THR A 300 -9.99 2.39 -4.46
N VAL A 301 -11.07 3.09 -4.80
CA VAL A 301 -11.80 2.85 -6.06
C VAL A 301 -10.87 3.09 -7.25
N SER A 302 -10.13 4.19 -7.28
CA SER A 302 -9.27 4.54 -8.43
C SER A 302 -8.15 3.52 -8.63
N VAL A 303 -7.46 3.13 -7.56
CA VAL A 303 -6.33 2.17 -7.65
C VAL A 303 -6.83 0.79 -8.04
N LEU A 304 -7.91 0.29 -7.42
CA LEU A 304 -8.40 -1.06 -7.70
C LEU A 304 -9.08 -1.14 -9.08
N THR A 305 -9.80 -0.11 -9.50
CA THR A 305 -10.37 -0.05 -10.86
C THR A 305 -9.26 -0.16 -11.91
N TYR A 306 -8.22 0.66 -11.80
CA TYR A 306 -7.08 0.62 -12.72
C TYR A 306 -6.33 -0.72 -12.67
N GLN A 307 -6.12 -1.28 -11.48
CA GLN A 307 -5.45 -2.57 -11.31
C GLN A 307 -6.15 -3.69 -12.09
N PHE A 308 -7.48 -3.79 -11.97
CA PHE A 308 -8.23 -4.87 -12.62
C PHE A 308 -8.52 -4.57 -14.09
N GLU A 309 -8.71 -3.31 -14.47
CA GLU A 309 -8.84 -2.90 -15.87
C GLU A 309 -7.58 -3.20 -16.68
N SER A 310 -6.39 -2.94 -16.11
CA SER A 310 -5.11 -3.15 -16.78
C SER A 310 -4.54 -4.57 -16.65
N SER A 311 -5.18 -5.43 -15.86
CA SER A 311 -4.73 -6.79 -15.58
C SER A 311 -4.61 -7.63 -16.86
N LYS A 312 -3.57 -8.46 -16.92
CA LYS A 312 -3.36 -9.46 -17.97
C LYS A 312 -3.73 -10.88 -17.54
N ILE A 313 -4.31 -11.02 -16.35
CA ILE A 313 -4.76 -12.30 -15.81
C ILE A 313 -6.17 -12.56 -16.33
N MET A 314 -6.37 -13.71 -16.98
CA MET A 314 -7.66 -14.13 -17.50
C MET A 314 -8.70 -14.22 -16.37
N GLY A 315 -9.90 -13.65 -16.62
CA GLY A 315 -11.01 -13.63 -15.66
C GLY A 315 -10.97 -12.46 -14.66
N PHE A 316 -9.90 -11.67 -14.60
CA PHE A 316 -9.82 -10.51 -13.69
C PHE A 316 -10.63 -9.31 -14.19
N ASP A 317 -11.01 -9.31 -15.48
CA ASP A 317 -11.98 -8.41 -16.07
C ASP A 317 -13.35 -8.48 -15.36
N ALA A 318 -13.74 -9.63 -14.80
CA ALA A 318 -14.93 -9.74 -13.98
C ALA A 318 -14.87 -8.87 -12.70
N VAL A 319 -13.68 -8.73 -12.11
CA VAL A 319 -13.47 -7.89 -10.93
C VAL A 319 -13.60 -6.41 -11.30
N PHE A 320 -13.04 -6.00 -12.45
CA PHE A 320 -13.23 -4.65 -12.99
C PHE A 320 -14.72 -4.35 -13.21
N VAL A 321 -15.45 -5.25 -13.90
CA VAL A 321 -16.90 -5.11 -14.12
C VAL A 321 -17.63 -4.96 -12.78
N ALA A 322 -17.30 -5.79 -11.77
CA ALA A 322 -17.94 -5.72 -10.46
C ALA A 322 -17.71 -4.38 -9.75
N ILE A 323 -16.51 -3.77 -9.86
CA ILE A 323 -16.23 -2.44 -9.29
C ILE A 323 -17.07 -1.37 -10.00
N VAL A 324 -17.12 -1.42 -11.33
CA VAL A 324 -17.87 -0.45 -12.16
C VAL A 324 -19.36 -0.51 -11.87
N GLU A 325 -19.94 -1.71 -11.77
CA GLU A 325 -21.36 -1.90 -11.45
C GLU A 325 -21.72 -1.40 -10.04
N ASN A 326 -20.82 -1.56 -9.06
CA ASN A 326 -21.10 -1.19 -7.68
C ASN A 326 -20.78 0.27 -7.31
N ASN A 327 -20.01 0.96 -8.15
CA ASN A 327 -19.54 2.32 -7.85
C ASN A 327 -19.87 3.30 -8.99
N HIS A 328 -19.29 3.10 -10.16
CA HIS A 328 -19.43 4.02 -11.30
C HIS A 328 -20.88 4.08 -11.81
N MET A 329 -21.52 2.93 -12.06
CA MET A 329 -22.92 2.88 -12.52
C MET A 329 -23.92 3.38 -11.47
N LYS A 330 -23.54 3.39 -10.19
CA LYS A 330 -24.36 3.92 -9.09
C LYS A 330 -24.12 5.40 -8.81
N GLY A 331 -23.33 6.10 -9.65
CA GLY A 331 -23.02 7.52 -9.47
C GLY A 331 -22.21 7.83 -8.21
N LYS A 332 -21.52 6.84 -7.63
CA LYS A 332 -20.73 7.03 -6.40
C LYS A 332 -19.35 7.67 -6.66
N CYS A 333 -18.92 7.77 -7.92
CA CYS A 333 -17.59 8.29 -8.28
C CYS A 333 -17.63 9.79 -8.64
N TRP A 334 -18.08 10.66 -7.72
CA TRP A 334 -18.31 12.10 -7.97
C TRP A 334 -17.08 12.92 -8.37
N TRP A 335 -15.87 12.35 -8.22
CA TRP A 335 -14.61 13.00 -8.59
C TRP A 335 -14.23 12.77 -10.07
N ILE A 336 -15.00 11.97 -10.80
CA ILE A 336 -14.77 11.65 -12.21
C ILE A 336 -15.79 12.41 -13.05
N SER A 337 -15.36 12.95 -14.20
CA SER A 337 -16.27 13.61 -15.15
C SER A 337 -17.30 12.62 -15.71
N ASP A 338 -18.47 13.14 -16.12
CA ASP A 338 -19.51 12.33 -16.75
C ASP A 338 -19.00 11.62 -18.01
N GLU A 339 -18.25 12.34 -18.86
CA GLU A 339 -17.65 11.77 -20.08
C GLU A 339 -16.74 10.57 -19.78
N THR A 340 -15.90 10.68 -18.74
CA THR A 340 -14.99 9.60 -18.35
C THR A 340 -15.77 8.44 -17.72
N THR A 341 -16.78 8.75 -16.91
CA THR A 341 -17.67 7.75 -16.29
C THR A 341 -18.41 6.94 -17.35
N GLU A 342 -18.94 7.59 -18.40
CA GLU A 342 -19.60 6.92 -19.51
C GLU A 342 -18.67 5.97 -20.27
N LYS A 343 -17.41 6.37 -20.52
CA LYS A 343 -16.40 5.50 -21.16
C LYS A 343 -16.13 4.24 -20.33
N ILE A 344 -15.93 4.40 -19.01
CA ILE A 344 -15.71 3.28 -18.08
C ILE A 344 -16.92 2.34 -18.06
N ILE A 345 -18.13 2.90 -17.95
CA ILE A 345 -19.38 2.12 -17.96
C ILE A 345 -19.57 1.37 -19.27
N LYS A 346 -19.30 2.02 -20.42
CA LYS A 346 -19.39 1.40 -21.73
C LYS A 346 -18.42 0.22 -21.85
N HIS A 347 -17.18 0.39 -21.41
CA HIS A 347 -16.17 -0.67 -21.42
C HIS A 347 -16.63 -1.88 -20.57
N ALA A 348 -17.07 -1.65 -19.32
CA ALA A 348 -17.56 -2.72 -18.46
C ALA A 348 -18.78 -3.46 -19.06
N LYS A 349 -19.72 -2.72 -19.69
CA LYS A 349 -20.87 -3.33 -20.38
C LYS A 349 -20.44 -4.24 -21.53
N GLN A 350 -19.40 -3.88 -22.28
CA GLN A 350 -18.87 -4.73 -23.36
C GLN A 350 -18.20 -5.98 -22.80
N LEU A 351 -17.34 -5.84 -21.78
CA LEU A 351 -16.65 -6.96 -21.15
C LEU A 351 -17.60 -7.95 -20.49
N LYS A 352 -18.73 -7.49 -19.95
CA LYS A 352 -19.71 -8.34 -19.27
C LYS A 352 -20.17 -9.54 -20.12
N PHE A 353 -20.23 -9.41 -21.44
CA PHE A 353 -20.61 -10.49 -22.35
C PHE A 353 -19.51 -11.53 -22.60
N CYS A 354 -18.26 -11.20 -22.25
CA CYS A 354 -17.08 -12.02 -22.51
C CYS A 354 -16.46 -12.60 -21.23
N LEU A 355 -17.08 -12.39 -20.07
CA LEU A 355 -16.55 -12.87 -18.80
C LEU A 355 -16.49 -14.41 -18.75
N VAL A 356 -15.42 -14.91 -18.16
CA VAL A 356 -15.25 -16.35 -17.90
C VAL A 356 -16.43 -16.88 -17.07
N GLY A 357 -16.97 -18.04 -17.47
CA GLY A 357 -18.12 -18.66 -16.80
C GLY A 357 -19.47 -18.26 -17.39
N ASN A 358 -19.54 -17.16 -18.16
CA ASN A 358 -20.76 -16.84 -18.92
C ASN A 358 -20.90 -17.75 -20.13
N GLN A 359 -22.16 -18.01 -20.52
CA GLN A 359 -22.44 -18.61 -21.82
C GLN A 359 -21.96 -17.66 -22.92
N ALA A 360 -21.13 -18.17 -23.84
CA ALA A 360 -20.65 -17.38 -24.98
C ALA A 360 -21.83 -16.83 -25.77
N VAL A 361 -21.74 -15.56 -26.18
CA VAL A 361 -22.75 -14.93 -27.03
C VAL A 361 -22.88 -15.73 -28.32
N ASN A 362 -24.11 -16.12 -28.64
CA ASN A 362 -24.37 -16.88 -29.85
C ASN A 362 -24.07 -16.02 -31.08
N LEU A 363 -23.25 -16.53 -31.99
CA LEU A 363 -22.82 -15.84 -33.20
C LEU A 363 -23.41 -16.53 -34.43
N PHE A 364 -23.81 -15.72 -35.40
CA PHE A 364 -24.28 -16.15 -36.71
C PHE A 364 -23.26 -15.67 -37.74
N LEU A 365 -22.44 -16.59 -38.25
CA LEU A 365 -21.36 -16.31 -39.19
C LEU A 365 -21.55 -17.11 -40.48
N GLN A 366 -21.07 -16.60 -41.60
CA GLN A 366 -21.06 -17.35 -42.86
C GLN A 366 -19.81 -18.22 -42.95
N ASP A 367 -19.97 -19.46 -43.41
CA ASP A 367 -18.85 -20.32 -43.79
C ASP A 367 -18.29 -19.95 -45.18
N SER A 368 -17.27 -20.68 -45.64
CA SER A 368 -16.66 -20.45 -46.96
C SER A 368 -17.58 -20.74 -48.15
N ALA A 369 -18.72 -21.40 -47.94
CA ALA A 369 -19.76 -21.64 -48.94
C ALA A 369 -20.90 -20.61 -48.85
N GLY A 370 -20.79 -19.61 -47.96
CA GLY A 370 -21.81 -18.58 -47.74
C GLY A 370 -23.00 -19.05 -46.89
N LYS A 371 -22.95 -20.24 -46.31
CA LYS A 371 -24.02 -20.76 -45.45
C LYS A 371 -23.87 -20.18 -44.05
N VAL A 372 -24.98 -19.73 -43.47
CA VAL A 372 -25.01 -19.24 -42.08
C VAL A 372 -24.86 -20.42 -41.10
N VAL A 373 -23.86 -20.32 -40.24
CA VAL A 373 -23.56 -21.23 -39.13
C VAL A 373 -23.80 -20.49 -37.82
N GLU A 374 -24.45 -21.18 -36.89
CA GLU A 374 -24.76 -20.68 -35.55
C GLU A 374 -23.86 -21.36 -34.52
N LEU A 375 -23.09 -20.56 -33.77
CA LEU A 375 -22.11 -21.06 -32.79
C LEU A 375 -22.76 -21.98 -31.75
N GLY A 376 -23.93 -21.61 -31.23
CA GLY A 376 -24.65 -22.36 -30.21
C GLY A 376 -25.20 -23.72 -30.66
N LYS A 377 -25.19 -24.01 -31.97
CA LYS A 377 -25.63 -25.30 -32.54
C LYS A 377 -24.49 -26.27 -32.81
N ILE A 378 -23.24 -25.85 -32.63
CA ILE A 378 -22.07 -26.70 -32.81
C ILE A 378 -22.05 -27.73 -31.67
N LYS A 379 -22.16 -29.02 -32.01
CA LYS A 379 -22.10 -30.12 -31.05
C LYS A 379 -20.66 -30.62 -30.97
N ALA A 380 -19.96 -30.22 -29.92
CA ALA A 380 -18.61 -30.69 -29.60
C ALA A 380 -18.39 -30.61 -28.08
N ASP A 381 -17.50 -31.46 -27.55
CA ASP A 381 -17.10 -31.39 -26.13
C ASP A 381 -16.37 -30.07 -25.82
N TYR A 382 -15.61 -29.57 -26.80
CA TYR A 382 -14.91 -28.29 -26.75
C TYR A 382 -15.01 -27.57 -28.09
N THR A 383 -15.22 -26.26 -28.05
CA THR A 383 -15.20 -25.39 -29.23
C THR A 383 -14.17 -24.27 -29.02
N ILE A 384 -13.21 -24.15 -29.92
CA ILE A 384 -12.22 -23.05 -29.92
C ILE A 384 -12.65 -22.05 -30.99
N LEU A 385 -13.02 -20.84 -30.57
CA LEU A 385 -13.35 -19.74 -31.47
C LEU A 385 -12.14 -18.80 -31.57
N VAL A 386 -11.64 -18.60 -32.79
CA VAL A 386 -10.47 -17.76 -33.06
C VAL A 386 -10.86 -16.62 -33.99
N PHE A 387 -10.78 -15.39 -33.48
CA PHE A 387 -10.90 -14.18 -34.30
C PHE A 387 -9.52 -13.81 -34.85
N TRP A 388 -9.40 -13.69 -36.17
CA TRP A 388 -8.14 -13.34 -36.82
C TRP A 388 -8.39 -12.52 -38.08
N ASP A 389 -7.33 -11.85 -38.55
CA ASP A 389 -7.34 -11.07 -39.79
C ASP A 389 -6.08 -11.44 -40.60
N PRO A 390 -6.19 -11.78 -41.90
CA PRO A 390 -5.06 -12.16 -42.76
C PRO A 390 -4.02 -11.04 -42.94
N THR A 391 -4.38 -9.79 -42.65
CA THR A 391 -3.50 -8.62 -42.70
C THR A 391 -2.90 -8.26 -41.34
N CYS A 392 -3.35 -8.86 -40.24
CA CYS A 392 -2.83 -8.60 -38.91
C CYS A 392 -1.48 -9.29 -38.66
N GLY A 393 -0.44 -8.50 -38.40
CA GLY A 393 0.91 -9.01 -38.15
C GLY A 393 1.00 -9.98 -36.97
N HIS A 394 0.28 -9.72 -35.87
CA HIS A 394 0.23 -10.62 -34.71
C HIS A 394 -0.48 -11.94 -35.03
N CYS A 395 -1.57 -11.91 -35.81
CA CYS A 395 -2.30 -13.11 -36.19
C CYS A 395 -1.42 -14.06 -37.04
N LYS A 396 -0.57 -13.54 -37.92
CA LYS A 396 0.35 -14.35 -38.74
C LYS A 396 1.38 -15.13 -37.92
N THR A 397 1.73 -14.64 -36.73
CA THR A 397 2.68 -15.32 -35.83
C THR A 397 2.00 -16.37 -34.97
N GLU A 398 0.85 -16.03 -34.39
CA GLU A 398 0.12 -16.90 -33.45
C GLU A 398 -0.71 -17.99 -34.15
N ILE A 399 -1.11 -17.74 -35.41
CA ILE A 399 -1.84 -18.67 -36.26
C ILE A 399 -1.00 -18.86 -37.53
N PRO A 400 0.06 -19.68 -37.49
CA PRO A 400 0.79 -20.03 -38.70
C PRO A 400 -0.15 -20.85 -39.59
N GLY A 401 -0.68 -20.18 -40.61
CA GLY A 401 -1.42 -20.78 -41.72
C GLY A 401 -0.49 -21.38 -42.75
#